data_AF-A0A8H7E3X2-F1
#
_entry.id   AF-A0A8H7E3X2-F1
#
_cell.length_a   1.000
_cell.length_b   1.000
_cell.length_c   1.000
_cell.angle_alpha   90.00
_cell.angle_beta   90.00
_cell.angle_gamma   90.00
#
_symmetry.space_group_name_H-M   'P 1'
#
loop_
_entity.id
_entity.type
_entity.pdbx_description
1 polymer ?
#
loop_
_entity_poly.entity_id
_entity_poly.type
_entity_poly.pdbx_seq_one_letter_code
_entity_poly.pdbx_strand_id
1 'polypeptide(L)'
;MTHRPSSRLLSALQTHSDVLQRLTTDFRFQLPQYHIASFYEQRPMKLFSGLVRRTLLISSVQLLTGVQIVEQHSALLEAQHEEQIPINADHSAMCKFKADSDDTFEKVYKRIRRMRTDPRPRATNQNSTSR
;
A
#
# COMPACT_ATOMS: atom_id res chain seq x y z
N MET A 1 4.46 -24.49 21.00
CA MET A 1 3.65 -24.76 19.79
C MET A 1 3.99 -23.71 18.76
N THR A 2 4.58 -24.09 17.63
CA THR A 2 4.94 -23.16 16.55
C THR A 2 3.74 -23.00 15.62
N HIS A 3 3.08 -21.84 15.68
CA HIS A 3 2.02 -21.42 14.75
C HIS A 3 2.65 -21.14 13.36
N ARG A 4 3.06 -22.20 12.64
CA ARG A 4 3.55 -22.06 11.27
C ARG A 4 2.34 -22.14 10.33
N PRO A 5 2.08 -21.11 9.51
CA PRO A 5 0.99 -21.15 8.53
C PRO A 5 1.20 -22.32 7.56
N SER A 6 0.09 -22.87 7.04
CA SER A 6 0.14 -24.01 6.12
C SER A 6 0.90 -23.65 4.83
N SER A 7 1.58 -24.63 4.23
CA SER A 7 2.33 -24.43 2.98
C SER A 7 1.45 -23.87 1.87
N ARG A 8 0.18 -24.31 1.78
CA ARG A 8 -0.80 -23.82 0.82
C ARG A 8 -1.07 -22.32 0.98
N LEU A 9 -1.24 -21.84 2.21
CA LEU A 9 -1.45 -20.41 2.47
C LEU A 9 -0.20 -19.60 2.06
N LEU A 10 0.98 -20.08 2.44
CA LEU A 10 2.24 -19.42 2.08
C LEU A 10 2.43 -19.35 0.56
N SER A 11 2.15 -20.43 -0.18
CA SER A 11 2.20 -20.45 -1.65
C SER A 11 1.14 -19.55 -2.29
N ALA A 12 -0.05 -19.44 -1.69
CA ALA A 12 -1.07 -18.52 -2.16
C ALA A 12 -0.64 -17.05 -1.99
N LEU A 13 0.18 -16.73 -0.99
CA LEU A 13 0.66 -15.38 -0.72
C LEU A 13 1.97 -15.01 -1.43
N GLN A 14 2.55 -15.93 -2.20
CA GLN A 14 3.77 -15.66 -2.96
C GLN A 14 3.49 -14.72 -4.14
N THR A 15 4.47 -13.88 -4.46
CA THR A 15 4.44 -13.03 -5.66
C THR A 15 4.15 -13.86 -6.90
N HIS A 16 3.25 -13.37 -7.76
CA HIS A 16 2.77 -14.07 -8.97
C HIS A 16 1.90 -15.31 -8.73
N SER A 17 1.39 -15.52 -7.52
CA SER A 17 0.38 -16.57 -7.30
C SER A 17 -0.90 -16.29 -8.08
N ASP A 18 -1.42 -17.29 -8.80
CA ASP A 18 -2.71 -17.23 -9.50
C ASP A 18 -3.85 -16.82 -8.57
N VAL A 19 -3.78 -17.23 -7.29
CA VAL A 19 -4.78 -16.91 -6.28
C VAL A 19 -4.78 -15.42 -5.98
N LEU A 20 -3.61 -14.82 -5.77
CA LEU A 20 -3.48 -13.37 -5.56
C LEU A 20 -3.87 -12.59 -6.82
N GLN A 21 -3.46 -13.04 -8.00
CA GLN A 21 -3.81 -12.35 -9.25
C GLN A 21 -5.32 -12.32 -9.49
N ARG A 22 -6.02 -13.45 -9.25
CA ARG A 22 -7.49 -13.50 -9.33
C ARG A 22 -8.13 -12.57 -8.32
N LEU A 23 -7.69 -12.62 -7.06
CA LEU A 23 -8.23 -11.78 -6.00
C LEU A 23 -8.03 -10.28 -6.29
N THR A 24 -6.85 -9.89 -6.77
CA THR A 24 -6.57 -8.52 -7.22
C THR A 24 -7.45 -8.12 -8.39
N THR A 25 -7.68 -9.01 -9.34
CA THR A 25 -8.54 -8.74 -10.50
C THR A 25 -10.00 -8.52 -10.09
N ASP A 26 -10.54 -9.41 -9.25
CA ASP A 26 -11.91 -9.31 -8.74
C ASP A 26 -12.11 -8.02 -7.94
N PHE A 27 -11.13 -7.66 -7.11
CA PHE A 27 -11.14 -6.41 -6.36
C PHE A 27 -11.08 -5.19 -7.29
N ARG A 28 -10.25 -5.23 -8.34
CA ARG A 28 -10.13 -4.16 -9.35
C ARG A 28 -11.46 -3.82 -10.03
N PHE A 29 -12.32 -4.80 -10.28
CA PHE A 29 -13.67 -4.55 -10.83
C PHE A 29 -14.57 -3.73 -9.90
N GLN A 30 -14.33 -3.77 -8.59
CA GLN A 30 -15.12 -3.02 -7.62
C GLN A 30 -14.59 -1.60 -7.41
N LEU A 31 -13.32 -1.34 -7.74
CA LEU A 31 -12.63 -0.07 -7.50
C LEU A 31 -13.35 1.17 -8.05
N PRO A 32 -14.01 1.16 -9.24
CA PRO A 32 -14.76 2.32 -9.72
C PRO A 32 -15.77 2.91 -8.72
N GLN A 33 -16.23 2.12 -7.76
CA GLN A 33 -17.20 2.52 -6.75
C GLN A 33 -16.57 3.20 -5.52
N TYR A 34 -15.24 3.17 -5.36
CA TYR A 34 -14.55 3.63 -4.16
C TYR A 34 -13.61 4.81 -4.43
N HIS A 35 -13.53 5.74 -3.47
CA HIS A 35 -12.41 6.67 -3.40
C HIS A 35 -11.16 5.95 -2.92
N ILE A 36 -10.13 5.94 -3.75
CA ILE A 36 -8.89 5.21 -3.49
C ILE A 36 -7.76 6.23 -3.36
N ALA A 37 -7.06 6.16 -2.24
CA ALA A 37 -5.79 6.81 -2.06
C ALA A 37 -4.80 5.81 -1.47
N SER A 38 -3.64 5.73 -2.10
CA SER A 38 -2.59 4.80 -1.74
C SER A 38 -1.38 5.58 -1.25
N PHE A 39 -0.92 5.23 -0.06
CA PHE A 39 0.21 5.86 0.59
C PHE A 39 1.41 4.93 0.47
N TYR A 40 2.54 5.45 0.01
CA TYR A 40 3.76 4.65 -0.15
C TYR A 40 4.98 5.35 0.45
N GLU A 41 5.89 4.54 0.98
CA GLU A 41 7.15 5.02 1.56
C GLU A 41 8.10 5.55 0.50
N GLN A 42 8.85 6.60 0.83
CA GLN A 42 9.93 7.12 -0.01
C GLN A 42 11.32 6.88 0.58
N ARG A 43 11.41 6.56 1.88
CA ARG A 43 12.70 6.32 2.54
C ARG A 43 12.89 4.84 2.81
N PRO A 44 14.02 4.24 2.40
CA PRO A 44 14.31 2.87 2.76
C PRO A 44 14.54 2.77 4.28
N MET A 45 14.09 1.67 4.87
CA MET A 45 14.30 1.40 6.28
C MET A 45 15.77 1.00 6.52
N LYS A 46 16.44 1.73 7.42
CA LYS A 46 17.81 1.37 7.84
C LYS A 46 17.76 0.13 8.72
N LEU A 47 18.47 -0.91 8.32
CA LEU A 47 18.56 -2.13 9.10
C LEU A 47 19.67 -2.00 10.14
N PHE A 48 19.30 -2.06 11.42
CA PHE A 48 20.28 -2.11 12.49
C PHE A 48 20.96 -3.48 12.50
N SER A 49 22.25 -3.44 12.22
CA SER A 49 23.16 -4.56 11.94
C SER A 49 23.24 -5.55 13.11
N GLY A 50 22.65 -6.74 12.95
CA GLY A 50 22.86 -7.88 13.85
C GLY A 50 21.85 -9.00 13.61
N LEU A 51 20.58 -8.75 13.90
CA LEU A 51 19.51 -9.77 13.81
C LEU A 51 19.07 -10.02 12.36
N VAL A 52 18.98 -8.97 11.55
CA VAL A 52 18.30 -9.04 10.24
C VAL A 52 19.11 -9.77 9.16
N ARG A 53 20.45 -9.79 9.28
CA ARG A 53 21.33 -10.59 8.41
C ARG A 53 20.98 -12.09 8.40
N ARG A 54 20.35 -12.58 9.48
CA ARG A 54 20.10 -14.02 9.68
C ARG A 54 18.73 -14.47 9.19
N THR A 55 17.78 -13.55 8.99
CA THR A 55 16.36 -13.89 8.73
C THR A 55 15.90 -13.52 7.33
N LEU A 56 16.55 -12.55 6.68
CA LEU A 56 16.21 -12.14 5.32
C LEU A 56 17.39 -12.40 4.37
N LEU A 57 17.10 -12.83 3.14
CA LEU A 57 18.06 -12.94 2.04
C LEU A 57 18.40 -11.54 1.51
N ILE A 58 19.10 -10.73 2.31
CA ILE A 58 19.42 -9.34 1.98
C ILE A 58 20.83 -9.26 1.40
N SER A 59 20.97 -8.62 0.24
CA SER A 59 22.29 -8.34 -0.36
C SER A 59 23.08 -7.35 0.50
N SER A 60 24.42 -7.43 0.44
CA SER A 60 25.34 -6.46 1.06
C SER A 60 25.02 -5.01 0.67
N VAL A 61 24.50 -4.79 -0.54
CA VAL A 61 24.07 -3.45 -1.01
C VAL A 61 22.90 -2.92 -0.18
N GLN A 62 21.84 -3.70 0.02
CA GLN A 62 20.67 -3.32 0.83
C GLN A 62 21.02 -3.09 2.29
N LEU A 63 22.07 -3.73 2.80
CA LEU A 63 22.54 -3.47 4.16
C LEU A 63 23.15 -2.06 4.32
N LEU A 64 23.76 -1.54 3.24
CA LEU A 64 24.37 -0.20 3.20
C LEU A 64 23.34 0.87 2.85
N THR A 65 22.41 0.58 1.93
CA THR A 65 21.43 1.55 1.42
C THR A 65 20.11 1.56 2.19
N GLY A 66 19.89 0.56 3.05
CA GLY A 66 18.58 0.28 3.62
C GLY A 66 17.71 -0.58 2.70
N VAL A 67 16.61 -1.08 3.26
CA VAL A 67 15.64 -1.94 2.57
C VAL A 67 14.32 -1.21 2.42
N GLN A 68 13.82 -1.14 1.20
CA GLN A 68 12.42 -0.84 0.96
C GLN A 68 11.61 -2.08 1.31
N ILE A 69 10.71 -1.96 2.28
CA ILE A 69 9.97 -3.11 2.81
C ILE A 69 8.78 -3.42 1.91
N VAL A 70 8.17 -2.38 1.34
CA VAL A 70 7.12 -2.52 0.34
C VAL A 70 7.50 -1.72 -0.88
N GLU A 71 7.71 -2.41 -2.00
CA GLU A 71 7.96 -1.78 -3.29
C GLU A 71 6.74 -0.95 -3.71
N GLN A 72 6.96 0.21 -4.31
CA GLN A 72 5.88 1.15 -4.64
C GLN A 72 4.75 0.47 -5.43
N HIS A 73 5.07 -0.32 -6.46
CA HIS A 73 4.06 -0.98 -7.27
C HIS A 73 3.21 -1.99 -6.47
N SER A 74 3.75 -2.54 -5.38
CA SER A 74 3.01 -3.43 -4.47
C SER A 74 2.07 -2.66 -3.53
N ALA A 75 2.30 -1.35 -3.35
CA ALA A 75 1.44 -0.46 -2.58
C ALA A 75 0.37 0.23 -3.42
N LEU A 76 0.38 0.04 -4.75
CA LEU A 76 -0.55 0.67 -5.69
C LEU A 76 -1.53 -0.36 -6.26
N LEU A 77 -2.77 0.07 -6.49
CA LEU A 77 -3.80 -0.74 -7.14
C LEU A 77 -3.82 -0.54 -8.66
N GLU A 78 -3.15 0.50 -9.17
CA GLU A 78 -3.08 0.91 -10.58
C GLU A 78 -4.47 1.20 -11.17
N ALA A 79 -5.37 1.72 -10.34
CA ALA A 79 -6.70 2.10 -10.79
C ALA A 79 -6.71 3.52 -11.36
N GLN A 80 -7.53 3.78 -12.38
CA GLN A 80 -7.56 5.06 -13.09
C GLN A 80 -7.81 6.29 -12.20
N HIS A 81 -8.51 6.12 -11.08
CA HIS A 81 -8.86 7.19 -10.13
C HIS A 81 -8.17 7.01 -8.77
N GLU A 82 -7.12 6.20 -8.70
CA GLU A 82 -6.28 6.06 -7.52
C GLU A 82 -5.40 7.31 -7.35
N GLU A 83 -5.51 7.95 -6.20
CA GLU A 83 -4.59 9.01 -5.81
C GLU A 83 -3.35 8.40 -5.15
N GLN A 84 -2.18 8.64 -5.73
CA GLN A 84 -0.92 8.14 -5.21
C GLN A 84 -0.25 9.21 -4.34
N ILE A 85 -0.07 8.93 -3.05
CA ILE A 85 0.39 9.89 -2.07
C ILE A 85 1.76 9.45 -1.51
N PRO A 86 2.86 10.10 -1.94
CA PRO A 86 4.17 9.81 -1.40
C PRO A 86 4.30 10.29 0.05
N ILE A 87 4.83 9.41 0.91
CA ILE A 87 5.14 9.71 2.30
C ILE A 87 6.66 9.69 2.50
N ASN A 88 7.21 10.83 2.97
CA ASN A 88 8.64 10.98 3.26
C ASN A 88 9.03 10.31 4.60
N ALA A 89 8.70 9.03 4.72
CA ALA A 89 9.05 8.17 5.84
C ALA A 89 9.43 6.78 5.35
N ASP A 90 10.03 6.00 6.25
CA ASP A 90 10.20 4.57 6.08
C ASP A 90 8.96 3.82 6.58
N HIS A 91 8.90 2.54 6.25
CA HIS A 91 7.79 1.64 6.56
C HIS A 91 7.44 1.63 8.05
N SER A 92 8.44 1.80 8.92
CA SER A 92 8.25 1.77 10.37
C SER A 92 7.66 3.07 10.92
N ALA A 93 7.76 4.17 10.18
CA ALA A 93 7.45 5.52 10.63
C ALA A 93 6.33 6.21 9.85
N MET A 94 5.95 5.72 8.66
CA MET A 94 4.95 6.38 7.80
C MET A 94 3.56 6.55 8.42
N CYS A 95 3.22 5.75 9.45
CA CYS A 95 1.99 5.85 10.21
C CYS A 95 2.21 6.25 11.68
N LYS A 96 3.39 6.78 12.03
CA LYS A 96 3.72 7.22 13.39
C LYS A 96 3.93 8.72 13.39
N PHE A 97 3.08 9.40 14.15
CA PHE A 97 3.06 10.86 14.20
C PHE A 97 3.50 11.31 15.58
N LYS A 98 4.43 12.26 15.63
CA LYS A 98 4.90 12.82 16.91
C LYS A 98 3.94 13.87 17.47
N ALA A 99 3.28 14.60 16.57
CA ALA A 99 2.32 15.64 16.87
C ALA A 99 1.32 15.76 15.71
N ASP A 100 0.24 16.49 15.94
CA ASP A 100 -0.74 16.89 14.92
C ASP A 100 -0.16 17.86 13.87
N SER A 101 0.92 18.57 14.22
CA SER A 101 1.66 19.44 13.30
C SER A 101 2.65 18.68 12.39
N ASP A 102 2.71 17.35 12.46
CA ASP A 102 3.59 16.56 11.59
C ASP A 102 3.07 16.60 10.14
N ASP A 103 3.92 17.00 9.20
CA ASP A 103 3.56 17.07 7.77
C ASP A 103 2.97 15.77 7.24
N THR A 104 3.45 14.63 7.75
CA THR A 104 2.96 13.30 7.39
C THR A 104 1.59 13.05 7.98
N PHE A 105 1.37 13.44 9.24
CA PHE A 105 0.06 13.37 9.87
C PHE A 105 -0.95 14.18 9.08
N GLU A 106 -0.59 15.42 8.74
CA GLU A 106 -1.46 16.32 8.02
C GLU A 106 -1.84 15.77 6.64
N LYS A 107 -0.89 15.18 5.90
CA LYS A 107 -1.18 14.52 4.61
C LYS A 107 -2.17 13.37 4.77
N VAL A 108 -1.91 12.44 5.68
CA VAL A 108 -2.74 11.24 5.88
C VAL A 108 -4.12 11.62 6.45
N TYR A 109 -4.13 12.39 7.53
CA TYR A 109 -5.35 12.81 8.22
C TYR A 109 -6.26 13.67 7.34
N LYS A 110 -5.74 14.73 6.69
CA LYS A 110 -6.55 15.57 5.80
C LYS A 110 -7.13 14.76 4.66
N ARG A 111 -6.38 13.79 4.13
CA ARG A 111 -6.88 12.94 3.04
C ARG A 111 -8.04 12.07 3.48
N ILE A 112 -7.89 11.36 4.60
CA ILE A 112 -8.96 10.53 5.18
C ILE A 112 -10.18 11.40 5.50
N ARG A 113 -9.97 12.58 6.09
CA ARG A 113 -11.05 13.52 6.41
C ARG A 113 -11.79 13.98 5.15
N ARG A 114 -11.07 14.30 4.06
CA ARG A 114 -11.68 14.67 2.77
C ARG A 114 -12.53 13.55 2.20
N MET A 115 -12.07 12.30 2.23
CA MET A 115 -12.87 11.14 1.78
C MET A 115 -14.17 11.00 2.57
N ARG A 116 -14.12 11.25 3.88
CA ARG A 116 -15.31 11.18 4.73
C ARG A 116 -16.32 12.28 4.41
N THR A 117 -15.87 13.48 4.06
CA THR A 117 -16.73 14.65 3.81
C THR A 117 -17.20 14.77 2.36
N ASP A 118 -16.51 14.13 1.42
CA ASP A 118 -16.86 14.10 0.00
C ASP A 118 -17.32 12.68 -0.40
N PRO A 119 -18.57 12.30 -0.05
CA PRO A 119 -19.16 11.09 -0.60
C PRO A 119 -19.25 11.27 -2.11
N ARG A 120 -18.50 10.44 -2.85
CA ARG A 120 -18.45 10.44 -4.31
C ARG A 120 -19.88 10.58 -4.86
N PRO A 121 -20.17 11.53 -5.78
CA PRO A 121 -21.43 11.50 -6.49
C PRO A 121 -21.56 10.12 -7.14
N ARG A 122 -22.66 9.41 -6.88
CA ARG A 122 -22.97 8.15 -7.57
C ARG A 122 -22.76 8.41 -9.06
N ALA A 123 -21.98 7.56 -9.73
CA ALA A 123 -21.82 7.63 -11.17
C ALA A 123 -23.20 7.70 -11.80
N THR A 124 -23.60 8.88 -12.30
CA THR A 124 -24.82 9.01 -13.06
C THR A 124 -24.60 8.22 -14.33
N ASN A 125 -25.34 7.13 -14.50
CA ASN A 125 -25.48 6.44 -15.77
C ASN A 125 -25.85 7.48 -16.83
N GLN A 126 -24.89 7.92 -17.63
CA GLN A 126 -25.16 8.66 -18.86
C GLN A 126 -25.66 7.66 -19.90
N ASN A 127 -26.87 7.16 -19.69
CA ASN A 127 -27.68 6.56 -20.73
C ASN A 127 -28.94 7.42 -20.87
N SER A 128 -28.78 8.54 -21.56
CA SER A 128 -29.91 9.29 -22.11
C SER A 128 -29.55 9.75 -23.51
N THR A 129 -29.92 8.91 -24.47
CA THR A 129 -30.58 9.28 -25.73
C THR A 129 -30.02 10.48 -26.50
N SER A 130 -29.36 10.19 -27.62
CA SER A 130 -29.64 10.91 -28.87
C SER A 130 -29.86 9.89 -29.99
N ARG A 131 -31.12 9.79 -30.39
CA ARG A 131 -31.52 9.36 -31.74
C ARG A 131 -31.18 10.46 -32.73
#